data_AF-A0A451BGE1-F1
#
_entry.id   AF-A0A451BGE1-F1
#
_cell.length_a   1.000
_cell.length_b   1.000
_cell.length_c   1.000
_cell.angle_alpha   90.00
_cell.angle_beta   90.00
_cell.angle_gamma   90.00
#
_symmetry.space_group_name_H-M   'P 1'
#
loop_
_entity.id
_entity.type
_entity.pdbx_description
1 polymer ?
#
loop_
_entity_poly.entity_id
_entity_poly.type
_entity_poly.pdbx_seq_one_letter_code
_entity_poly.pdbx_strand_id
1 'polypeptide(L)'
;MKSASKANFKQNYKTHLKHLKLKGLQPSTIDAYARAIRRIGAHFDYRLDDLSEAQLTDYFSDLLDSRSWSVVKHDLYGLKFYYTHVL
;
A
#
# COMPACT_ATOMS: atom_id res chain seq x y z
N MET A 1 -15.04 -15.13 4.68
CA MET A 1 -13.87 -14.37 5.18
C MET A 1 -13.29 -13.38 4.16
N LYS A 2 -13.02 -13.76 2.89
CA LYS A 2 -12.52 -12.81 1.86
C LYS A 2 -13.41 -11.58 1.58
N SER A 3 -14.71 -11.67 1.85
CA SER A 3 -15.63 -10.53 1.70
C SER A 3 -15.40 -9.44 2.75
N ALA A 4 -15.11 -9.83 4.00
CA ALA A 4 -14.85 -8.91 5.09
C ALA A 4 -13.51 -8.19 4.92
N SER A 5 -12.44 -8.90 4.51
CA SER A 5 -11.13 -8.25 4.24
C SER A 5 -11.24 -7.20 3.13
N LYS A 6 -11.94 -7.51 2.04
CA LYS A 6 -12.20 -6.54 0.95
C LYS A 6 -13.00 -5.32 1.41
N ALA A 7 -14.00 -5.51 2.27
CA ALA A 7 -14.79 -4.40 2.81
C ALA A 7 -13.93 -3.49 3.70
N ASN A 8 -13.16 -4.08 4.62
CA ASN A 8 -12.24 -3.34 5.49
C ASN A 8 -11.18 -2.60 4.67
N PHE A 9 -10.55 -3.27 3.71
CA PHE A 9 -9.61 -2.64 2.80
C PHE A 9 -10.23 -1.48 2.03
N LYS A 10 -11.47 -1.62 1.51
CA LYS A 10 -12.14 -0.53 0.79
C LYS A 10 -12.35 0.70 1.67
N GLN A 11 -12.69 0.49 2.95
CA GLN A 11 -12.84 1.59 3.90
C GLN A 11 -11.49 2.24 4.20
N ASN A 12 -10.47 1.46 4.53
CA ASN A 12 -9.13 1.96 4.82
C ASN A 12 -8.50 2.64 3.60
N TYR A 13 -8.74 2.13 2.39
CA TYR A 13 -8.28 2.75 1.15
C TYR A 13 -8.94 4.13 0.93
N LYS A 14 -10.23 4.30 1.25
CA LYS A 14 -10.85 5.64 1.21
C LYS A 14 -10.21 6.59 2.22
N THR A 15 -9.91 6.12 3.43
CA THR A 15 -9.22 6.89 4.48
C THR A 15 -7.80 7.27 4.02
N HIS A 16 -7.06 6.33 3.42
CA HIS A 16 -5.75 6.57 2.82
C HIS A 16 -5.78 7.71 1.81
N LEU A 17 -6.71 7.70 0.85
CA LEU A 17 -6.85 8.77 -0.15
C LEU A 17 -7.13 10.13 0.48
N LYS A 18 -7.89 10.19 1.58
CA LYS A 18 -8.12 11.43 2.33
C LYS A 18 -6.83 11.92 2.99
N HIS A 19 -6.10 11.04 3.67
CA HIS A 19 -4.84 11.41 4.33
C HIS A 19 -3.78 11.89 3.33
N LEU A 20 -3.65 11.23 2.17
CA LEU A 20 -2.73 11.66 1.11
C LEU A 20 -2.99 13.12 0.69
N LYS A 21 -4.26 13.50 0.54
CA LYS A 21 -4.67 14.86 0.19
C LYS A 21 -4.46 15.84 1.36
N LEU A 22 -4.89 15.48 2.56
CA LEU A 22 -4.80 16.33 3.76
C LEU A 22 -3.35 16.62 4.16
N LYS A 23 -2.41 15.73 3.82
CA LYS A 23 -0.97 15.93 4.05
C LYS A 23 -0.30 16.78 2.96
N GLY A 24 -1.04 17.26 1.97
CA GLY A 24 -0.53 18.18 0.95
C GLY A 24 0.50 17.56 -0.01
N LEU A 25 0.43 16.24 -0.24
CA LEU A 25 1.35 15.58 -1.16
C LEU A 25 1.09 16.01 -2.61
N GLN A 26 2.14 16.00 -3.44
CA GLN A 26 2.01 16.27 -4.86
C GLN A 26 1.08 15.25 -5.55
N PRO A 27 0.30 15.65 -6.58
CA PRO A 27 -0.62 14.75 -7.28
C PRO A 27 0.03 13.45 -7.77
N SER A 28 1.24 13.54 -8.33
CA SER A 28 2.00 12.38 -8.80
C SER A 28 2.35 11.41 -7.67
N THR A 29 2.67 11.93 -6.48
CA THR A 29 2.93 11.12 -5.28
C THR A 29 1.65 10.46 -4.77
N ILE A 30 0.54 11.19 -4.75
CA ILE A 30 -0.78 10.66 -4.39
C ILE A 30 -1.11 9.47 -5.30
N ASP A 31 -0.95 9.63 -6.62
CA ASP A 31 -1.22 8.58 -7.60
C ASP A 31 -0.27 7.38 -7.47
N ALA A 32 1.00 7.62 -7.16
CA ALA A 32 1.97 6.55 -6.92
C ALA A 32 1.58 5.73 -5.68
N TYR A 33 1.33 6.38 -4.55
CA TYR A 33 1.02 5.70 -3.29
C TYR A 33 -0.35 5.01 -3.35
N ALA A 34 -1.35 5.66 -3.94
CA ALA A 34 -2.67 5.06 -4.13
C ALA A 34 -2.61 3.79 -5.02
N ARG A 35 -1.77 3.78 -6.05
CA ARG A 35 -1.55 2.58 -6.89
C ARG A 35 -0.77 1.50 -6.16
N ALA A 36 0.23 1.87 -5.36
CA ALA A 36 1.00 0.94 -4.54
C ALA A 36 0.07 0.14 -3.61
N ILE A 37 -0.76 0.83 -2.81
CA ILE A 37 -1.66 0.17 -1.86
C ILE A 37 -2.66 -0.76 -2.55
N ARG A 38 -3.17 -0.39 -3.73
CA ARG A 38 -4.04 -1.29 -4.51
C ARG A 38 -3.32 -2.54 -4.98
N ARG A 39 -2.07 -2.42 -5.44
CA ARG A 39 -1.27 -3.54 -5.93
C ARG A 39 -0.87 -4.48 -4.80
N ILE A 40 -0.32 -3.93 -3.71
CA ILE A 40 0.09 -4.70 -2.52
C ILE A 40 -1.15 -5.35 -1.89
N GLY A 41 -2.25 -4.61 -1.77
CA GLY A 41 -3.52 -5.15 -1.31
C GLY A 41 -4.01 -6.33 -2.16
N ALA A 42 -3.96 -6.23 -3.49
CA ALA A 42 -4.35 -7.34 -4.37
C ALA A 42 -3.46 -8.58 -4.19
N HIS A 43 -2.15 -8.40 -3.96
CA HIS A 43 -1.22 -9.49 -3.71
C HIS A 43 -1.55 -10.25 -2.40
N PHE A 44 -1.86 -9.52 -1.32
CA PHE A 44 -2.16 -10.09 0.00
C PHE A 44 -3.65 -10.30 0.27
N ASP A 45 -4.47 -10.57 -0.77
CA ASP A 45 -5.92 -10.83 -0.61
C ASP A 45 -6.67 -9.73 0.18
N TYR A 46 -6.20 -8.49 0.05
CA TYR A 46 -6.65 -7.27 0.72
C TYR A 46 -6.52 -7.30 2.25
N ARG A 47 -5.60 -8.09 2.79
CA ARG A 47 -5.25 -8.17 4.22
C ARG A 47 -3.89 -7.53 4.45
N LEU A 48 -3.89 -6.24 4.79
CA LEU A 48 -2.67 -5.47 5.06
C LEU A 48 -2.44 -5.22 6.56
N ASP A 49 -3.39 -5.63 7.40
CA ASP A 49 -3.44 -5.41 8.84
C ASP A 49 -2.57 -6.37 9.66
N ASP A 50 -2.15 -7.48 9.07
CA ASP A 50 -1.46 -8.58 9.75
C ASP A 50 -0.30 -9.14 8.90
N LEU A 51 0.44 -8.26 8.22
CA LEU A 51 1.61 -8.67 7.45
C LEU A 51 2.86 -8.65 8.33
N SER A 52 3.55 -9.79 8.36
CA SER A 52 4.84 -9.93 9.02
C SER A 52 5.97 -9.24 8.24
N GLU A 53 7.05 -8.89 8.93
CA GLU A 53 8.26 -8.35 8.32
C GLU A 53 8.85 -9.29 7.27
N ALA A 54 8.81 -10.61 7.50
CA ALA A 54 9.26 -11.61 6.54
C ALA A 54 8.46 -11.55 5.23
N GLN A 55 7.12 -11.52 5.32
CA GLN A 55 6.26 -11.41 4.13
C GLN A 55 6.52 -10.12 3.33
N LEU A 56 6.77 -9.00 4.03
CA LEU A 56 7.09 -7.74 3.37
C LEU A 56 8.48 -7.79 2.73
N THR A 57 9.46 -8.39 3.41
CA THR A 57 10.83 -8.54 2.91
C THR A 57 10.86 -9.37 1.64
N ASP A 58 10.19 -10.53 1.64
CA ASP A 58 10.08 -11.40 0.48
C ASP A 58 9.39 -10.67 -0.68
N TYR A 59 8.22 -10.05 -0.41
CA TYR A 59 7.47 -9.33 -1.44
C TYR A 59 8.27 -8.20 -2.10
N PHE A 60 8.98 -7.37 -1.32
CA PHE A 60 9.76 -6.26 -1.88
C PHE A 60 11.04 -6.75 -2.58
N SER A 61 11.60 -7.88 -2.16
CA SER A 61 12.74 -8.52 -2.83
C SER A 61 12.32 -9.04 -4.21
N ASP A 62 11.22 -9.80 -4.29
CA ASP A 62 10.65 -10.26 -5.56
C ASP A 62 10.25 -9.10 -6.48
N LEU A 63 9.76 -7.99 -5.89
CA LEU A 63 9.37 -6.81 -6.65
C LEU A 63 10.59 -6.10 -7.26
N LEU A 64 11.75 -6.11 -6.59
CA LEU A 64 13.00 -5.54 -7.11
C LEU A 64 13.50 -6.27 -8.36
N ASP A 65 13.27 -7.58 -8.46
CA ASP A 65 13.68 -8.38 -9.62
C ASP A 65 12.84 -8.05 -10.88
N SER A 66 11.67 -7.46 -10.70
CA SER A 66 10.70 -7.23 -11.79
C SER A 66 10.40 -5.75 -12.08
N ARG A 67 10.85 -4.82 -11.23
CA ARG A 67 10.54 -3.38 -11.33
C ARG A 67 11.78 -2.53 -11.12
N SER A 68 11.74 -1.30 -11.61
CA SER A 68 12.80 -0.33 -11.30
C SER A 68 12.80 0.04 -9.81
N TRP A 69 14.00 0.30 -9.28
CA TRP A 69 14.22 0.80 -7.92
C TRP A 69 13.33 1.97 -7.53
N SER A 70 13.08 2.90 -8.45
CA SER A 70 12.20 4.03 -8.20
C SER A 70 10.77 3.58 -7.92
N VAL A 71 10.24 2.62 -8.69
CA VAL A 71 8.87 2.08 -8.48
C VAL A 71 8.78 1.37 -7.13
N VAL A 72 9.76 0.50 -6.81
CA VAL A 72 9.80 -0.21 -5.52
C VAL A 72 9.85 0.77 -4.35
N LYS A 73 10.67 1.83 -4.47
CA LYS A 73 10.77 2.88 -3.45
C LYS A 73 9.42 3.59 -3.23
N HIS A 74 8.69 3.92 -4.29
CA HIS A 74 7.36 4.53 -4.15
C HIS A 74 6.37 3.57 -3.50
N ASP A 75 6.44 2.28 -3.80
CA ASP A 75 5.59 1.28 -3.16
C ASP A 75 5.86 1.16 -1.66
N LEU A 76 7.14 1.08 -1.30
CA LEU A 76 7.57 0.99 0.09
C LEU A 76 7.12 2.22 0.89
N TYR A 77 7.31 3.43 0.35
CA TYR A 77 6.84 4.64 1.02
C TYR A 77 5.32 4.76 1.05
N GLY A 78 4.62 4.31 0.00
CA GLY A 78 3.17 4.23 0.00
C GLY A 78 2.65 3.32 1.11
N LEU A 79 3.26 2.14 1.27
CA LEU A 79 2.93 1.20 2.35
C LEU A 79 3.24 1.76 3.72
N LYS A 80 4.43 2.36 3.91
CA LYS A 80 4.80 3.03 5.16
C LYS A 80 3.80 4.13 5.53
N PHE A 81 3.40 4.96 4.56
CA PHE A 81 2.39 6.00 4.76
C PHE A 81 1.06 5.39 5.21
N TYR A 82 0.63 4.32 4.56
CA TYR A 82 -0.61 3.62 4.90
C TYR A 82 -0.58 3.06 6.33
N TYR A 83 0.51 2.41 6.75
CA TYR A 83 0.65 1.93 8.14
C TYR A 83 0.76 3.06 9.16
N THR A 84 1.28 4.23 8.79
CA THR A 84 1.45 5.34 9.74
C THR A 84 0.16 6.14 9.96
N HIS A 85 -0.76 6.12 8.99
CA HIS A 85 -1.88 7.06 8.95
C HIS A 85 -3.25 6.40 8.73
N VAL A 86 -3.33 5.08 8.60
CA VAL A 86 -4.58 4.39 8.26
C VAL A 86 -4.83 3.18 9.16
N LEU A 87 -3.83 2.33 9.32
CA LEU A 87 -3.83 1.25 10.32
C LEU A 87 -3.33 1.78 11.66
#